data_AF-A0A1F6C2I1-F1
#
_entry.id   AF-A0A1F6C2I1-F1
#
_cell.length_a   1.000
_cell.length_b   1.000
_cell.length_c   1.000
_cell.angle_alpha   90.00
_cell.angle_beta   90.00
_cell.angle_gamma   90.00
#
_symmetry.space_group_name_H-M   'P 1'
#
loop_
_entity.id
_entity.type
_entity.pdbx_description
1 polymer ?
#
loop_
_entity_poly.entity_id
_entity_poly.type
_entity_poly.pdbx_seq_one_letter_code
_entity_poly.pdbx_strand_id
1 'polypeptide(L)'
;MFNKILRWLKTLNYPSYVIFFVTANCNAKCKMCFYQDNMAENRGQHELTVAEYDEISQKIKSINILGISGGEPFFRNDLAEIIKVIYKNRRPLVVDLPTNGFFTESILRQAEDIAKNCPEMIIDLQLSIDGPEKIHNEIRGLKDGFARMKETYEGLVNLKNKYKNLRVKACVVYSHYNEGCIEELFDIIDRDFKDLDRVVFSVVHGSVSNAEAFQFDWNKYFALCEKIQRKFIVKNPGDFHSIFTMALRIVKNNFLKKTLKTKDMYKNCQAGKRVIVIGETGKVFPCEPLWQSV
;
A
#
# COMPACT_ATOMS: atom_id res chain seq x y z
N MET A 1 3.32 21.46 -15.08
CA MET A 1 2.03 21.31 -14.36
C MET A 1 0.83 21.30 -15.31
N PHE A 2 0.72 22.26 -16.24
CA PHE A 2 -0.37 22.38 -17.23
C PHE A 2 -0.63 21.11 -18.07
N ASN A 3 0.42 20.50 -18.64
CA ASN A 3 0.29 19.26 -19.43
C ASN A 3 -0.21 18.05 -18.61
N LYS A 4 0.09 18.01 -17.31
CA LYS A 4 -0.40 16.93 -16.41
C LYS A 4 -1.90 17.10 -16.14
N ILE A 5 -2.40 18.33 -16.00
CA ILE A 5 -3.82 18.66 -15.79
C ILE A 5 -4.63 18.32 -17.06
N LEU A 6 -4.16 18.72 -18.24
CA LEU A 6 -4.81 18.38 -19.52
C LEU A 6 -4.89 16.87 -19.76
N ARG A 7 -3.83 16.12 -19.44
CA ARG A 7 -3.85 14.65 -19.50
C ARG A 7 -4.88 14.07 -18.53
N TRP A 8 -4.93 14.59 -17.31
CA TRP A 8 -5.89 14.16 -16.29
C TRP A 8 -7.33 14.35 -16.77
N LEU A 9 -7.68 15.54 -17.30
CA LEU A 9 -9.01 15.82 -17.85
C LEU A 9 -9.39 14.87 -18.99
N LYS A 10 -8.47 14.55 -19.91
CA LYS A 10 -8.70 13.60 -21.02
C LYS A 10 -8.86 12.15 -20.57
N THR A 11 -8.48 11.82 -19.33
CA THR A 11 -8.51 10.45 -18.80
C THR A 11 -9.54 10.26 -17.70
N LEU A 12 -10.42 11.25 -17.49
CA LEU A 12 -11.47 11.23 -16.46
C LEU A 12 -12.45 10.05 -16.56
N ASN A 13 -12.54 9.37 -17.71
CA ASN A 13 -13.42 8.21 -17.90
C ASN A 13 -12.70 6.86 -17.82
N TYR A 14 -11.39 6.84 -17.57
CA TYR A 14 -10.60 5.61 -17.46
C TYR A 14 -10.22 5.34 -16.00
N PRO A 15 -9.91 4.08 -15.65
CA PRO A 15 -9.32 3.75 -14.36
C PRO A 15 -8.07 4.60 -14.13
N SER A 16 -8.05 5.30 -13.00
CA SER A 16 -6.95 6.16 -12.60
C SER A 16 -5.95 5.44 -11.71
N TYR A 17 -6.41 4.41 -11.00
CA TYR A 17 -5.61 3.58 -10.12
C TYR A 17 -5.52 2.17 -10.71
N VAL A 18 -4.32 1.74 -11.07
CA VAL A 18 -4.08 0.39 -11.58
C VAL A 18 -3.17 -0.31 -10.60
N ILE A 19 -3.63 -1.43 -10.07
CA ILE A 19 -2.88 -2.22 -9.09
C ILE A 19 -2.37 -3.48 -9.78
N PHE A 20 -1.07 -3.71 -9.73
CA PHE A 20 -0.46 -4.95 -10.18
C PHE A 20 -0.08 -5.80 -8.97
N PHE A 21 -0.65 -7.00 -8.86
CA PHE A 21 -0.11 -8.04 -8.01
C PHE A 21 1.04 -8.66 -8.79
N VAL A 22 2.27 -8.44 -8.33
CA VAL A 22 3.45 -8.78 -9.16
C VAL A 22 3.97 -10.18 -8.90
N THR A 23 3.62 -10.78 -7.76
CA THR A 23 4.02 -12.14 -7.41
C THR A 23 3.08 -12.78 -6.39
N ALA A 24 2.94 -14.10 -6.46
CA ALA A 24 2.27 -14.92 -5.43
C ALA A 24 3.24 -15.37 -4.31
N ASN A 25 4.54 -15.03 -4.42
CA ASN A 25 5.54 -15.41 -3.45
C ASN A 25 5.61 -14.41 -2.30
N CYS A 26 5.64 -14.93 -1.07
CA CYS A 26 5.81 -14.16 0.15
C CYS A 26 6.57 -14.98 1.19
N ASN A 27 7.48 -14.34 1.90
CA ASN A 27 8.17 -14.92 3.05
C ASN A 27 7.30 -14.94 4.32
N ALA A 28 6.24 -14.14 4.37
CA ALA A 28 5.35 -14.01 5.53
C ALA A 28 4.14 -14.95 5.45
N LYS A 29 3.54 -15.24 6.61
CA LYS A 29 2.28 -16.01 6.75
C LYS A 29 1.31 -15.25 7.65
N CYS A 30 0.97 -14.04 7.24
CA CYS A 30 0.27 -13.10 8.10
C CYS A 30 -1.14 -13.60 8.46
N LYS A 31 -1.49 -13.58 9.75
CA LYS A 31 -2.83 -13.97 10.25
C LYS A 31 -3.97 -13.12 9.70
N MET A 32 -3.67 -11.95 9.13
CA MET A 32 -4.62 -10.97 8.63
C MET A 32 -4.50 -10.73 7.11
N CYS A 33 -3.85 -11.64 6.38
CA CYS A 33 -3.69 -11.52 4.93
C CYS A 33 -5.01 -11.81 4.20
N PHE A 34 -5.38 -10.97 3.24
CA PHE A 34 -6.53 -11.18 2.36
C PHE A 34 -6.18 -11.89 1.05
N TYR A 35 -4.88 -12.05 0.77
CA TYR A 35 -4.37 -12.60 -0.48
C TYR A 35 -3.75 -14.00 -0.28
N GLN A 36 -3.89 -14.58 0.91
CA GLN A 36 -3.28 -15.86 1.25
C GLN A 36 -3.76 -17.02 0.36
N ASP A 37 -5.06 -17.08 0.08
CA ASP A 37 -5.63 -18.16 -0.75
C ASP A 37 -5.20 -18.01 -2.21
N ASN A 38 -5.22 -16.78 -2.75
CA ASN A 38 -4.71 -16.51 -4.10
C ASN A 38 -3.21 -16.83 -4.22
N MET A 39 -2.40 -16.51 -3.20
CA MET A 39 -1.00 -16.93 -3.18
C MET A 39 -0.87 -18.45 -3.24
N ALA A 40 -1.69 -19.19 -2.50
CA ALA A 40 -1.65 -20.64 -2.50
C ALA A 40 -2.04 -21.23 -3.87
N GLU A 41 -3.04 -20.65 -4.55
CA GLU A 41 -3.49 -21.08 -5.87
C GLU A 41 -2.46 -20.78 -6.98
N ASN A 42 -1.83 -19.59 -6.92
CA ASN A 42 -0.97 -19.11 -8.01
C ASN A 42 0.52 -19.37 -7.79
N ARG A 43 0.94 -19.82 -6.61
CA ARG A 43 2.36 -20.14 -6.35
C ARG A 43 2.86 -21.24 -7.30
N GLY A 44 3.96 -20.94 -7.99
CA GLY A 44 4.57 -21.85 -8.96
C GLY A 44 3.96 -21.76 -10.36
N GLN A 45 2.94 -20.93 -10.58
CA GLN A 45 2.46 -20.61 -11.92
C GLN A 45 3.41 -19.65 -12.64
N HIS A 46 3.24 -19.50 -13.95
CA HIS A 46 3.97 -18.53 -14.74
C HIS A 46 3.52 -17.11 -14.39
N GLU A 47 4.40 -16.36 -13.71
CA GLU A 47 4.20 -14.95 -13.45
C GLU A 47 4.64 -14.10 -14.65
N LEU A 48 3.95 -12.97 -14.88
CA LEU A 48 4.26 -12.03 -15.95
C LEU A 48 5.73 -11.61 -15.92
N THR A 49 6.31 -11.57 -17.12
CA THR A 49 7.64 -11.06 -17.41
C THR A 49 7.63 -9.54 -17.54
N VAL A 50 8.80 -8.91 -17.41
CA VAL A 50 8.96 -7.45 -17.65
C VAL A 50 8.44 -7.04 -19.03
N ALA A 51 8.64 -7.88 -20.05
CA ALA A 51 8.16 -7.61 -21.41
C ALA A 51 6.63 -7.58 -21.50
N GLU A 52 5.94 -8.46 -20.77
CA GLU A 52 4.48 -8.46 -20.72
C GLU A 52 3.94 -7.25 -19.95
N TYR A 53 4.62 -6.81 -18.88
CA TYR A 53 4.27 -5.53 -18.23
C TYR A 53 4.45 -4.32 -19.15
N ASP A 54 5.49 -4.31 -19.99
CA ASP A 54 5.67 -3.29 -21.03
C ASP A 54 4.49 -3.31 -22.01
N GLU A 55 4.14 -4.48 -22.55
CA GLU A 55 3.02 -4.63 -23.49
C GLU A 55 1.68 -4.21 -22.87
N ILE A 56 1.36 -4.70 -21.66
CA ILE A 56 0.12 -4.40 -20.94
C ILE A 56 0.02 -2.89 -20.68
N SER A 57 1.10 -2.28 -20.18
CA SER A 57 1.08 -0.85 -19.85
C SER A 57 0.90 0.03 -21.09
N GLN A 58 1.36 -0.39 -22.28
CA GLN A 58 1.07 0.29 -23.55
C GLN A 58 -0.39 0.22 -23.99
N LYS A 59 -1.18 -0.74 -23.50
CA LYS A 59 -2.62 -0.88 -23.81
C LYS A 59 -3.51 -0.10 -22.86
N ILE A 60 -3.10 0.10 -21.60
CA ILE A 60 -3.86 0.85 -20.59
C ILE A 60 -3.90 2.34 -20.96
N LYS A 61 -5.04 3.03 -20.96
CA LYS A 61 -5.10 4.44 -21.40
C LYS A 61 -4.49 5.45 -20.43
N SER A 62 -4.59 5.18 -19.13
CA SER A 62 -4.08 6.09 -18.08
C SER A 62 -3.72 5.31 -16.83
N ILE A 63 -2.65 5.74 -16.17
CA ILE A 63 -2.28 5.30 -14.82
C ILE A 63 -1.85 6.57 -14.09
N ASN A 64 -2.70 7.08 -13.19
CA ASN A 64 -2.35 8.22 -12.36
C ASN A 64 -1.67 7.76 -11.06
N ILE A 65 -2.19 6.66 -10.49
CA ILE A 65 -1.63 5.98 -9.33
C ILE A 65 -1.32 4.55 -9.78
N LEU A 66 -0.09 4.12 -9.56
CA LEU A 66 0.37 2.76 -9.78
C LEU A 66 0.42 2.04 -8.44
N GLY A 67 -0.43 1.05 -8.23
CA GLY A 67 -0.34 0.19 -7.05
C GLY A 67 0.52 -1.00 -7.38
N ILE A 68 1.49 -1.30 -6.52
CA ILE A 68 2.21 -2.58 -6.54
C ILE A 68 1.75 -3.37 -5.34
N SER A 69 1.46 -4.64 -5.53
CA SER A 69 0.99 -5.56 -4.50
C SER A 69 1.43 -6.98 -4.85
N GLY A 70 0.87 -7.99 -4.19
CA GLY A 70 1.23 -9.39 -4.37
C GLY A 70 1.31 -10.09 -3.02
N GLY A 71 2.18 -11.09 -2.96
CA GLY A 71 2.72 -11.59 -1.72
C GLY A 71 3.68 -10.57 -1.10
N GLU A 72 4.97 -10.67 -1.39
CA GLU A 72 5.96 -9.65 -1.06
C GLU A 72 6.59 -9.15 -2.38
N PRO A 73 6.30 -7.90 -2.82
CA PRO A 73 6.81 -7.39 -4.09
C PRO A 73 8.33 -7.51 -4.24
N PHE A 74 9.09 -7.25 -3.16
CA PHE A 74 10.55 -7.29 -3.18
C PHE A 74 11.15 -8.69 -3.14
N PHE A 75 10.31 -9.74 -3.17
CA PHE A 75 10.73 -11.10 -3.50
C PHE A 75 11.19 -11.19 -4.97
N ARG A 76 10.68 -10.32 -5.85
CA ARG A 76 11.12 -10.20 -7.23
C ARG A 76 12.40 -9.38 -7.34
N ASN A 77 13.38 -9.92 -8.08
CA ASN A 77 14.64 -9.24 -8.37
C ASN A 77 14.53 -8.19 -9.49
N ASP A 78 13.49 -8.27 -10.31
CA ASP A 78 13.22 -7.44 -11.48
C ASP A 78 12.10 -6.40 -11.24
N LEU A 79 11.66 -6.20 -10.00
CA LEU A 79 10.56 -5.28 -9.67
C LEU A 79 10.86 -3.84 -10.14
N ALA A 80 12.10 -3.38 -9.97
CA ALA A 80 12.50 -2.06 -10.47
C ALA A 80 12.34 -1.93 -12.01
N GLU A 81 12.65 -2.99 -12.77
CA GLU A 81 12.47 -2.98 -14.23
C GLU A 81 10.99 -2.93 -14.62
N ILE A 82 10.14 -3.71 -13.93
CA ILE A 82 8.68 -3.68 -14.11
C ILE A 82 8.15 -2.25 -13.92
N ILE A 83 8.53 -1.59 -12.83
CA ILE A 83 8.08 -0.22 -12.55
C ILE A 83 8.62 0.76 -13.59
N LYS A 84 9.88 0.62 -14.05
CA LYS A 84 10.49 1.49 -15.06
C LYS A 84 9.79 1.39 -16.42
N VAL A 85 9.43 0.19 -16.89
CA VAL A 85 8.70 0.05 -18.16
C VAL A 85 7.30 0.68 -18.07
N ILE A 86 6.59 0.48 -16.96
CA ILE A 86 5.28 1.13 -16.72
C ILE A 86 5.43 2.65 -16.67
N TYR A 87 6.46 3.15 -15.97
CA TYR A 87 6.74 4.57 -15.87
C TYR A 87 7.06 5.20 -17.22
N LYS A 88 7.89 4.54 -18.05
CA LYS A 88 8.20 4.97 -19.42
C LYS A 88 6.92 5.17 -20.25
N ASN A 89 5.97 4.23 -20.14
CA ASN A 89 4.76 4.23 -20.96
C ASN A 89 3.67 5.17 -20.43
N ARG A 90 3.56 5.35 -19.11
CA ARG A 90 2.40 6.02 -18.50
C ARG A 90 2.71 7.18 -17.58
N ARG A 91 3.94 7.31 -17.09
CA ARG A 91 4.38 8.36 -16.17
C ARG A 91 3.34 8.61 -15.05
N PRO A 92 3.03 7.59 -14.23
CA PRO A 92 2.15 7.77 -13.09
C PRO A 92 2.71 8.85 -12.15
N LEU A 93 1.82 9.50 -11.42
CA LEU A 93 2.19 10.55 -10.48
C LEU A 93 2.78 9.95 -9.20
N VAL A 94 2.24 8.81 -8.79
CA VAL A 94 2.61 8.09 -7.58
C VAL A 94 2.70 6.60 -7.88
N VAL A 95 3.69 5.93 -7.30
CA VAL A 95 3.68 4.47 -7.11
C VAL A 95 3.51 4.16 -5.62
N ASP A 96 2.47 3.40 -5.29
CA ASP A 96 2.24 2.87 -3.95
C ASP A 96 2.94 1.51 -3.84
N LEU A 97 3.94 1.42 -2.95
CA LEU A 97 4.85 0.28 -2.87
C LEU A 97 4.91 -0.29 -1.43
N PRO A 98 3.95 -1.13 -1.04
CA PRO A 98 3.94 -1.82 0.24
C PRO A 98 5.00 -2.91 0.30
N THR A 99 5.57 -3.10 1.50
CA THR A 99 6.48 -4.21 1.79
C THR A 99 6.40 -4.58 3.28
N ASN A 100 6.71 -5.82 3.60
CA ASN A 100 6.93 -6.26 4.98
C ASN A 100 8.28 -5.79 5.55
N GLY A 101 9.18 -5.27 4.72
CA GLY A 101 10.46 -4.70 5.16
C GLY A 101 11.56 -5.73 5.45
N PHE A 102 11.33 -7.02 5.20
CA PHE A 102 12.26 -8.08 5.60
C PHE A 102 13.54 -8.14 4.74
N PHE A 103 13.41 -7.87 3.44
CA PHE A 103 14.48 -8.00 2.45
C PHE A 103 15.29 -6.72 2.26
N THR A 104 15.94 -6.24 3.33
CA THR A 104 16.67 -4.97 3.37
C THR A 104 17.48 -4.66 2.12
N GLU A 105 18.41 -5.53 1.73
CA GLU A 105 19.28 -5.29 0.56
C GLU A 105 18.48 -5.13 -0.74
N SER A 106 17.54 -6.04 -1.01
CA SER A 106 16.66 -5.99 -2.19
C SER A 106 15.84 -4.69 -2.21
N ILE A 107 15.27 -4.33 -1.06
CA ILE A 107 14.44 -3.14 -0.90
C ILE A 107 15.24 -1.88 -1.18
N LEU A 108 16.40 -1.71 -0.54
CA LEU A 108 17.22 -0.51 -0.71
C LEU A 108 17.74 -0.37 -2.14
N ARG A 109 18.26 -1.46 -2.73
CA ARG A 109 18.77 -1.48 -4.11
C ARG A 109 17.70 -1.08 -5.11
N GLN A 110 16.52 -1.71 -5.02
CA GLN A 110 15.45 -1.48 -5.98
C GLN A 110 14.75 -0.13 -5.75
N ALA A 111 14.56 0.31 -4.50
CA ALA A 111 14.02 1.62 -4.20
C ALA A 111 14.92 2.75 -4.75
N GLU A 112 16.25 2.62 -4.59
CA GLU A 112 17.20 3.56 -5.17
C GLU A 112 17.14 3.57 -6.70
N ASP A 113 17.11 2.40 -7.34
CA ASP A 113 17.03 2.31 -8.81
C ASP A 113 15.75 2.96 -9.36
N ILE A 114 14.60 2.72 -8.73
CA ILE A 114 13.33 3.35 -9.11
C ILE A 114 13.41 4.86 -8.87
N ALA A 115 13.92 5.31 -7.72
CA ALA A 115 14.01 6.74 -7.38
C ALA A 115 14.87 7.51 -8.38
N LYS A 116 16.00 6.93 -8.78
CA LYS A 116 16.93 7.52 -9.75
C LYS A 116 16.34 7.59 -11.16
N ASN A 117 15.64 6.54 -11.61
CA ASN A 117 15.18 6.42 -13.00
C ASN A 117 13.75 6.94 -13.24
N CYS A 118 12.98 7.18 -12.17
CA CYS A 118 11.61 7.69 -12.24
C CYS A 118 11.46 9.05 -11.51
N PRO A 119 12.24 10.09 -11.86
CA PRO A 119 12.38 11.30 -11.03
C PRO A 119 11.12 12.15 -10.90
N GLU A 120 10.15 12.03 -11.82
CA GLU A 120 8.89 12.77 -11.74
C GLU A 120 7.77 12.02 -11.00
N MET A 121 7.99 10.76 -10.64
CA MET A 121 7.03 9.93 -9.91
C MET A 121 7.38 9.93 -8.43
N ILE A 122 6.39 10.20 -7.58
CA ILE A 122 6.51 10.02 -6.14
C ILE A 122 6.51 8.51 -5.86
N ILE A 123 7.52 8.04 -5.15
CA ILE A 123 7.61 6.66 -4.70
C ILE A 123 7.17 6.62 -3.26
N ASP A 124 6.04 5.95 -3.04
CA ASP A 124 5.42 5.85 -1.74
C ASP A 124 5.65 4.47 -1.13
N LEU A 125 6.82 4.30 -0.51
CA LEU A 125 7.23 3.02 0.07
C LEU A 125 6.64 2.87 1.46
N GLN A 126 5.81 1.85 1.64
CA GLN A 126 5.02 1.63 2.84
C GLN A 126 5.52 0.39 3.60
N LEU A 127 6.24 0.63 4.70
CA LEU A 127 6.70 -0.40 5.63
C LEU A 127 5.55 -0.86 6.52
N SER A 128 5.32 -2.16 6.54
CA SER A 128 4.35 -2.81 7.41
C SER A 128 4.76 -2.76 8.88
N ILE A 129 3.94 -2.20 9.76
CA ILE A 129 4.16 -2.20 11.22
C ILE A 129 2.81 -2.39 11.91
N ASP A 130 2.61 -3.47 12.67
CA ASP A 130 1.26 -3.87 13.14
C ASP A 130 1.18 -4.20 14.63
N GLY A 131 2.25 -3.97 15.37
CA GLY A 131 2.28 -4.13 16.82
C GLY A 131 3.68 -3.91 17.37
N PRO A 132 3.84 -3.92 18.69
CA PRO A 132 5.14 -4.11 19.32
C PRO A 132 5.84 -5.35 18.75
N GLU A 133 7.17 -5.38 18.77
CA GLU A 133 8.00 -6.37 18.06
C GLU A 133 7.47 -7.82 18.14
N LYS A 134 7.18 -8.31 19.35
CA LYS A 134 6.65 -9.66 19.55
C LYS A 134 5.31 -9.88 18.82
N ILE A 135 4.38 -8.95 18.98
CA ILE A 135 3.05 -9.00 18.37
C ILE A 135 3.13 -8.85 16.85
N HIS A 136 3.98 -7.96 16.35
CA HIS A 136 4.21 -7.80 14.91
C HIS A 136 4.74 -9.09 14.28
N ASN A 137 5.78 -9.69 14.88
CA ASN A 137 6.36 -10.94 14.42
C ASN A 137 5.33 -12.08 14.42
N GLU A 138 4.48 -12.15 15.44
CA GLU A 138 3.38 -13.12 15.52
C GLU A 138 2.31 -12.90 14.45
N ILE A 139 1.83 -11.65 14.29
CA ILE A 139 0.83 -11.29 13.29
C ILE A 139 1.32 -11.62 11.89
N ARG A 140 2.59 -11.32 11.59
CA ARG A 140 3.19 -11.52 10.26
C ARG A 140 3.68 -12.95 10.03
N GLY A 141 3.82 -13.76 11.09
CA GLY A 141 4.41 -15.09 11.01
C GLY A 141 5.88 -15.05 10.56
N LEU A 142 6.61 -13.99 10.94
CA LEU A 142 8.01 -13.77 10.58
C LEU A 142 8.86 -13.70 11.84
N LYS A 143 9.81 -14.62 11.97
CA LYS A 143 10.85 -14.51 13.00
C LYS A 143 11.73 -13.30 12.67
N ASP A 144 12.00 -12.46 13.66
CA ASP A 144 12.82 -11.25 13.55
C ASP A 144 12.30 -10.22 12.52
N GLY A 145 11.02 -10.31 12.12
CA GLY A 145 10.42 -9.47 11.08
C GLY A 145 10.47 -7.98 11.40
N PHE A 146 10.15 -7.61 12.64
CA PHE A 146 10.21 -6.23 13.11
C PHE A 146 11.65 -5.67 13.08
N ALA A 147 12.62 -6.45 13.55
CA ALA A 147 14.03 -6.05 13.55
C ALA A 147 14.55 -5.81 12.14
N ARG A 148 14.25 -6.72 11.20
CA ARG A 148 14.60 -6.58 9.78
C ARG A 148 13.91 -5.39 9.11
N MET A 149 12.62 -5.18 9.41
CA MET A 149 11.87 -4.01 8.94
C MET A 149 12.49 -2.70 9.46
N LYS A 150 12.94 -2.67 10.72
CA LYS A 150 13.62 -1.51 11.32
C LYS A 150 14.97 -1.23 10.65
N GLU A 151 15.77 -2.26 10.37
CA GLU A 151 17.02 -2.11 9.59
C GLU A 151 16.74 -1.53 8.19
N THR A 152 15.68 -2.01 7.53
CA THR A 152 15.23 -1.46 6.25
C THR A 152 14.79 -0.01 6.35
N TYR A 153 14.06 0.35 7.40
CA TYR A 153 13.67 1.74 7.67
C TYR A 153 14.90 2.66 7.76
N GLU A 154 15.91 2.27 8.53
CA GLU A 154 17.14 3.07 8.70
C GLU A 154 17.86 3.30 7.35
N GLY A 155 17.96 2.26 6.52
CA GLY A 155 18.51 2.39 5.17
C GLY A 155 17.66 3.29 4.25
N LEU A 156 16.33 3.19 4.34
CA LEU A 156 15.42 3.99 3.53
C LEU A 156 15.43 5.48 3.91
N VAL A 157 15.62 5.80 5.19
CA VAL A 157 15.80 7.20 5.65
C VAL A 157 17.00 7.84 4.96
N ASN A 158 18.12 7.10 4.83
CA ASN A 158 19.30 7.59 4.11
C ASN A 158 19.01 7.84 2.62
N LEU A 159 18.28 6.93 1.97
CA LEU A 159 17.91 7.09 0.56
C LEU A 159 16.93 8.26 0.34
N LYS A 160 15.95 8.43 1.21
CA LYS A 160 14.99 9.54 1.15
C LYS A 160 15.69 10.91 1.19
N ASN A 161 16.74 11.04 2.00
CA ASN A 161 17.53 12.29 2.06
C ASN A 161 18.28 12.58 0.75
N LYS A 162 18.60 11.54 -0.03
CA LYS A 162 19.24 11.64 -1.36
C LYS A 162 18.24 11.87 -2.49
N TYR A 163 17.05 11.27 -2.41
CA TYR A 163 16.05 11.28 -3.47
C TYR A 163 14.73 11.93 -3.01
N LYS A 164 14.50 13.19 -3.44
CA LYS A 164 13.31 13.98 -3.04
C LYS A 164 11.96 13.38 -3.45
N ASN A 165 11.96 12.46 -4.41
CA ASN A 165 10.76 11.76 -4.87
C ASN A 165 10.47 10.47 -4.09
N LEU A 166 11.38 10.01 -3.21
CA LEU A 166 11.16 8.86 -2.33
C LEU A 166 10.52 9.31 -1.02
N ARG A 167 9.44 8.63 -0.63
CA ARG A 167 8.76 8.79 0.65
C ARG A 167 8.71 7.45 1.37
N VAL A 168 8.86 7.51 2.68
CA VAL A 168 8.87 6.34 3.56
C VAL A 168 7.72 6.48 4.55
N LYS A 169 6.82 5.51 4.55
CA LYS A 169 5.62 5.50 5.39
C LYS A 169 5.53 4.22 6.20
N ALA A 170 4.90 4.30 7.36
CA ALA A 170 4.39 3.12 8.05
C ALA A 170 2.98 2.82 7.54
N CYS A 171 2.66 1.54 7.36
CA CYS A 171 1.32 1.05 7.14
C CYS A 171 0.95 0.12 8.29
N VAL A 172 -0.08 0.53 9.03
CA VAL A 172 -0.63 -0.19 10.18
C VAL A 172 -2.03 -0.67 9.81
N VAL A 173 -2.27 -1.97 9.94
CA VAL A 173 -3.58 -2.58 9.70
C VAL A 173 -4.21 -2.98 11.01
N TYR A 174 -5.28 -2.30 11.39
CA TYR A 174 -6.08 -2.61 12.57
C TYR A 174 -6.83 -3.93 12.39
N SER A 175 -6.67 -4.84 13.34
CA SER A 175 -7.32 -6.15 13.38
C SER A 175 -7.54 -6.61 14.82
N HIS A 176 -8.20 -7.75 15.00
CA HIS A 176 -8.33 -8.41 16.31
C HIS A 176 -6.97 -8.60 17.02
N TYR A 177 -5.91 -8.90 16.26
CA TYR A 177 -4.60 -9.24 16.85
C TYR A 177 -3.84 -8.05 17.44
N ASN A 178 -4.20 -6.81 17.09
CA ASN A 178 -3.50 -5.62 17.58
C ASN A 178 -4.42 -4.60 18.24
N GLU A 179 -5.73 -4.84 18.32
CA GLU A 179 -6.67 -3.90 18.94
C GLU A 179 -6.28 -3.54 20.39
N GLY A 180 -5.67 -4.49 21.12
CA GLY A 180 -5.26 -4.31 22.51
C GLY A 180 -3.95 -3.55 22.70
N CYS A 181 -3.09 -3.45 21.67
CA CYS A 181 -1.76 -2.83 21.76
C CYS A 181 -1.56 -1.68 20.77
N ILE A 182 -2.62 -1.23 20.11
CA ILE A 182 -2.52 -0.25 19.03
C ILE A 182 -2.00 1.11 19.52
N GLU A 183 -2.40 1.55 20.72
CA GLU A 183 -1.94 2.81 21.29
C GLU A 183 -0.43 2.75 21.60
N GLU A 184 0.01 1.65 22.22
CA GLU A 184 1.42 1.37 22.47
C GLU A 184 2.21 1.35 21.15
N LEU A 185 1.68 0.74 20.09
CA LEU A 185 2.30 0.76 18.77
C LEU A 185 2.48 2.19 18.25
N PHE A 186 1.49 3.07 18.39
CA PHE A 186 1.64 4.47 17.97
C PHE A 186 2.71 5.19 18.78
N ASP A 187 2.82 4.93 20.09
CA ASP A 187 3.89 5.50 20.90
C ASP A 187 5.28 4.97 20.48
N ILE A 188 5.38 3.70 20.08
CA ILE A 188 6.60 3.11 19.48
C ILE A 188 6.93 3.79 18.15
N ILE A 189 5.93 3.99 17.27
CA ILE A 189 6.12 4.65 15.97
C ILE A 189 6.63 6.08 16.17
N ASP A 190 6.01 6.85 17.07
CA ASP A 190 6.39 8.22 17.36
C ASP A 190 7.82 8.32 17.94
N ARG A 191 8.22 7.33 18.75
CA ARG A 191 9.55 7.29 19.40
C ARG A 191 10.66 6.80 18.45
N ASP A 192 10.43 5.68 17.77
CA ASP A 192 11.49 4.92 17.08
C ASP A 192 11.53 5.21 15.58
N PHE A 193 10.46 5.76 14.98
CA PHE A 193 10.30 5.96 13.54
C PHE A 193 9.98 7.42 13.18
N LYS A 194 10.69 8.36 13.82
CA LYS A 194 10.46 9.82 13.73
C LYS A 194 10.61 10.44 12.33
N ASP A 195 11.31 9.76 11.40
CA ASP A 195 11.63 10.28 10.06
C ASP A 195 10.66 9.77 8.98
N LEU A 196 9.62 9.04 9.38
CA LEU A 196 8.51 8.67 8.50
C LEU A 196 7.80 9.92 7.97
N ASP A 197 7.48 9.92 6.67
CA ASP A 197 6.65 10.98 6.07
C ASP A 197 5.20 10.91 6.55
N ARG A 198 4.73 9.70 6.87
CA ARG A 198 3.35 9.46 7.28
C ARG A 198 3.16 8.07 7.88
N VAL A 199 2.20 7.96 8.80
CA VAL A 199 1.62 6.68 9.22
C VAL A 199 0.27 6.50 8.53
N VAL A 200 0.13 5.50 7.68
CA VAL A 200 -1.13 5.02 7.10
C VAL A 200 -1.79 4.09 8.10
N PHE A 201 -2.99 4.47 8.55
CA PHE A 201 -3.80 3.63 9.43
C PHE A 201 -5.02 3.14 8.65
N SER A 202 -5.08 1.82 8.48
CA SER A 202 -6.11 1.12 7.76
C SER A 202 -6.73 0.05 8.65
N VAL A 203 -7.87 -0.48 8.25
CA VAL A 203 -8.52 -1.61 8.90
C VAL A 203 -8.35 -2.83 8.01
N VAL A 204 -8.29 -4.02 8.61
CA VAL A 204 -8.15 -5.27 7.89
C VAL A 204 -9.26 -5.46 6.86
N HIS A 205 -8.93 -6.12 5.76
CA HIS A 205 -9.88 -6.38 4.69
C HIS A 205 -11.02 -7.30 5.17
N GLY A 206 -12.24 -7.09 4.70
CA GLY A 206 -13.37 -8.01 4.97
C GLY A 206 -13.28 -9.38 4.30
N SER A 207 -12.20 -9.66 3.56
CA SER A 207 -11.97 -10.90 2.80
C SER A 207 -10.68 -11.59 3.25
N VAL A 208 -10.34 -11.43 4.52
CA VAL A 208 -9.24 -12.17 5.15
C VAL A 208 -9.50 -13.66 5.13
N SER A 209 -8.46 -14.44 4.86
CA SER A 209 -8.54 -15.91 4.93
C SER A 209 -8.80 -16.41 6.35
N ASN A 210 -8.31 -15.69 7.37
CA ASN A 210 -8.68 -15.94 8.76
C ASN A 210 -9.71 -14.91 9.25
N ALA A 211 -10.96 -15.36 9.40
CA ALA A 211 -12.08 -14.53 9.85
C ALA A 211 -11.89 -13.92 11.25
N GLU A 212 -11.09 -14.53 12.12
CA GLU A 212 -10.75 -13.99 13.45
C GLU A 212 -10.13 -12.59 13.34
N ALA A 213 -9.35 -12.31 12.28
CA ALA A 213 -8.73 -11.01 12.09
C ALA A 213 -9.76 -9.85 12.06
N PHE A 214 -10.99 -10.12 11.64
CA PHE A 214 -12.08 -9.16 11.53
C PHE A 214 -12.96 -9.05 12.80
N GLN A 215 -12.67 -9.83 13.85
CA GLN A 215 -13.45 -9.88 15.09
C GLN A 215 -12.94 -8.86 16.13
N PHE A 216 -13.07 -7.57 15.85
CA PHE A 216 -12.69 -6.49 16.77
C PHE A 216 -13.84 -5.50 16.99
N ASP A 217 -13.70 -4.63 17.98
CA ASP A 217 -14.68 -3.58 18.26
C ASP A 217 -14.51 -2.35 17.34
N TRP A 218 -15.50 -2.14 16.46
CA TRP A 218 -15.55 -0.98 15.57
C TRP A 218 -15.61 0.36 16.30
N ASN A 219 -16.22 0.41 17.49
CA ASN A 219 -16.28 1.65 18.28
C ASN A 219 -14.88 2.04 18.77
N LYS A 220 -14.07 1.06 19.20
CA LYS A 220 -12.65 1.30 19.54
C LYS A 220 -11.86 1.82 18.34
N TYR A 221 -12.03 1.20 17.17
CA TYR A 221 -11.38 1.66 15.93
C TYR A 221 -11.72 3.12 15.60
N PHE A 222 -13.00 3.49 15.63
CA PHE A 222 -13.42 4.86 15.32
C PHE A 222 -12.98 5.86 16.40
N ALA A 223 -13.04 5.49 17.69
CA ALA A 223 -12.54 6.33 18.77
C ALA A 223 -11.03 6.60 18.62
N LEU A 224 -10.25 5.57 18.25
CA LEU A 224 -8.83 5.72 17.96
C LEU A 224 -8.57 6.60 16.73
N CYS A 225 -9.35 6.44 15.65
CA CYS A 225 -9.26 7.32 14.49
C CYS A 225 -9.44 8.80 14.87
N GLU A 226 -10.43 9.10 15.72
CA GLU A 226 -10.68 10.45 16.23
C GLU A 226 -9.52 10.94 17.12
N LYS A 227 -8.95 10.07 17.97
CA LYS A 227 -7.78 10.37 18.82
C LYS A 227 -6.54 10.70 17.98
N ILE A 228 -6.23 9.88 16.97
CA ILE A 228 -5.09 10.09 16.05
C ILE A 228 -5.27 11.40 15.28
N GLN A 229 -6.49 11.69 14.80
CA GLN A 229 -6.80 12.96 14.13
C GLN A 229 -6.53 14.17 15.02
N ARG A 230 -6.87 14.10 16.32
CA ARG A 230 -6.61 15.19 17.27
C ARG A 230 -5.12 15.36 17.62
N LYS A 231 -4.37 14.26 17.72
CA LYS A 231 -2.91 14.30 17.97
C LYS A 231 -2.14 14.89 16.78
N PHE A 232 -2.61 14.69 15.55
CA PHE A 232 -2.01 15.27 14.34
C PHE A 232 -2.27 16.78 14.27
N ILE A 233 -1.40 17.55 14.91
CA ILE A 233 -1.35 19.00 14.76
C ILE A 233 -0.54 19.30 13.49
N VAL A 234 -1.18 19.90 12.49
CA VAL A 234 -0.46 20.47 11.35
C VAL A 234 0.38 21.63 11.87
N LYS A 235 1.67 21.38 12.12
CA LYS A 235 2.60 22.38 12.68
C LYS A 235 2.84 23.55 11.73
N ASN A 236 2.63 23.35 10.43
CA ASN A 236 2.81 24.37 9.40
C ASN A 236 1.56 24.47 8.50
N PRO A 237 0.77 25.56 8.57
CA PRO A 237 -0.41 25.74 7.72
C PRO A 237 -0.09 25.83 6.22
N GLY A 238 1.17 26.05 5.83
CA GLY A 238 1.65 25.97 4.44
C GLY A 238 1.83 24.54 3.91
N ASP A 239 1.74 23.51 4.76
CA ASP A 239 1.81 22.10 4.35
C ASP A 239 0.48 21.61 3.79
N PHE A 240 0.15 22.11 2.60
CA PHE A 240 -1.09 21.78 1.89
C PHE A 240 -1.25 20.28 1.64
N HIS A 241 -0.14 19.56 1.43
CA HIS A 241 -0.17 18.12 1.19
C HIS A 241 -0.62 17.36 2.44
N SER A 242 -0.08 17.66 3.62
CA SER A 242 -0.48 17.04 4.88
C SER A 242 -1.92 17.38 5.24
N ILE A 243 -2.35 18.63 5.03
CA ILE A 243 -3.74 19.07 5.27
C ILE A 243 -4.71 18.30 4.37
N PHE A 244 -4.45 18.27 3.06
CA PHE A 244 -5.28 17.55 2.09
C PHE A 244 -5.38 16.06 2.43
N THR A 245 -4.24 15.47 2.78
CA THR A 245 -4.11 14.06 3.13
C THR A 245 -4.87 13.69 4.42
N MET A 246 -4.90 14.59 5.40
CA MET A 246 -5.70 14.47 6.61
C MET A 246 -7.20 14.58 6.30
N ALA A 247 -7.59 15.55 5.47
CA ALA A 247 -8.98 15.72 5.04
C ALA A 247 -9.50 14.44 4.35
N LEU A 248 -8.73 13.87 3.43
CA LEU A 248 -9.06 12.60 2.79
C LEU A 248 -9.23 11.46 3.79
N ARG A 249 -8.40 11.39 4.84
CA ARG A 249 -8.54 10.38 5.90
C ARG A 249 -9.85 10.54 6.68
N ILE A 250 -10.21 11.78 7.02
CA ILE A 250 -11.47 12.09 7.72
C ILE A 250 -12.66 11.66 6.84
N VAL A 251 -12.65 12.06 5.56
CA VAL A 251 -13.69 11.68 4.58
C VAL A 251 -13.79 10.17 4.44
N LYS A 252 -12.65 9.46 4.29
CA LYS A 252 -12.59 7.98 4.21
C LYS A 252 -13.25 7.35 5.44
N ASN A 253 -12.88 7.79 6.64
CA ASN A 253 -13.35 7.21 7.88
C ASN A 253 -14.85 7.49 8.11
N ASN A 254 -15.31 8.70 7.80
CA ASN A 254 -16.73 9.04 7.86
C ASN A 254 -17.55 8.24 6.85
N PHE A 255 -17.03 8.06 5.64
CA PHE A 255 -17.64 7.23 4.62
C PHE A 255 -17.73 5.76 5.09
N LEU A 256 -16.64 5.18 5.60
CA LEU A 256 -16.64 3.83 6.15
C LEU A 256 -17.65 3.67 7.29
N LYS A 257 -17.67 4.60 8.26
CA LYS A 257 -18.63 4.62 9.38
C LYS A 257 -20.07 4.65 8.88
N LYS A 258 -20.36 5.45 7.85
CA LYS A 258 -21.68 5.52 7.21
C LYS A 258 -22.03 4.21 6.52
N THR A 259 -21.13 3.67 5.70
CA THR A 259 -21.33 2.43 4.95
C THR A 259 -21.55 1.23 5.87
N LEU A 260 -20.83 1.12 6.98
CA LEU A 260 -21.05 0.05 7.96
C LEU A 260 -22.42 0.15 8.64
N LYS A 261 -22.90 1.37 8.89
CA LYS A 261 -24.25 1.59 9.45
C LYS A 261 -25.36 1.29 8.45
N THR A 262 -25.19 1.70 7.18
CA THR A 262 -26.24 1.56 6.16
C THR A 262 -26.18 0.23 5.41
N LYS A 263 -25.07 -0.50 5.49
CA LYS A 263 -24.75 -1.70 4.71
C LYS A 263 -24.91 -1.51 3.18
N ASP A 264 -24.78 -0.27 2.70
CA ASP A 264 -24.97 0.11 1.29
C ASP A 264 -23.63 0.48 0.66
N MET A 265 -22.92 -0.53 0.14
CA MET A 265 -21.67 -0.34 -0.61
C MET A 265 -21.91 -0.04 -2.10
N TYR A 266 -23.02 -0.54 -2.67
CA TYR A 266 -23.23 -0.56 -4.11
C TYR A 266 -23.31 0.83 -4.73
N LYS A 267 -24.00 1.77 -4.08
CA LYS A 267 -24.21 3.13 -4.63
C LYS A 267 -22.91 3.91 -4.87
N ASN A 268 -21.83 3.54 -4.21
CA ASN A 268 -20.56 4.27 -4.24
C ASN A 268 -19.40 3.44 -4.83
N CYS A 269 -19.66 2.20 -5.27
CA CYS A 269 -18.64 1.33 -5.80
C CYS A 269 -18.06 1.88 -7.12
N GLN A 270 -16.73 1.95 -7.20
CA GLN A 270 -15.99 2.42 -8.37
C GLN A 270 -15.12 1.33 -9.02
N ALA A 271 -15.34 0.07 -8.64
CA ALA A 271 -14.66 -1.10 -9.20
C ALA A 271 -14.84 -1.14 -10.73
N GLY A 272 -13.75 -1.38 -11.47
CA GLY A 272 -13.70 -1.36 -12.94
C GLY A 272 -13.82 0.02 -13.58
N LYS A 273 -14.27 1.05 -12.83
CA LYS A 273 -14.45 2.42 -13.33
C LYS A 273 -13.28 3.33 -13.00
N ARG A 274 -12.80 3.27 -11.75
CA ARG A 274 -11.69 4.11 -11.23
C ARG A 274 -10.47 3.30 -10.81
N VAL A 275 -10.70 2.05 -10.45
CA VAL A 275 -9.69 1.09 -10.05
C VAL A 275 -9.82 -0.16 -10.91
N ILE A 276 -8.68 -0.77 -11.22
CA ILE A 276 -8.58 -2.13 -11.75
C ILE A 276 -7.38 -2.82 -11.09
N VAL A 277 -7.43 -4.14 -11.02
CA VAL A 277 -6.35 -4.98 -10.52
C VAL A 277 -5.94 -5.94 -11.61
N ILE A 278 -4.64 -6.12 -11.81
CA ILE A 278 -4.08 -7.10 -12.72
C ILE A 278 -3.21 -8.04 -11.89
N GLY A 279 -3.55 -9.31 -11.90
CA GLY A 279 -2.83 -10.36 -11.20
C GLY A 279 -1.47 -10.65 -11.82
N GLU A 280 -0.66 -11.38 -11.07
CA GLU A 280 0.67 -11.83 -11.44
C GLU A 280 0.67 -12.77 -12.64
N THR A 281 -0.48 -13.37 -12.96
CA THR A 281 -0.70 -14.21 -14.16
C THR A 281 -1.43 -13.49 -15.29
N GLY A 282 -1.66 -12.17 -15.17
CA GLY A 282 -2.35 -11.35 -16.17
C GLY A 282 -3.88 -11.35 -16.09
N LYS A 283 -4.50 -12.11 -15.18
CA LYS A 283 -5.95 -12.05 -14.90
C LYS A 283 -6.34 -10.64 -14.44
N VAL A 284 -7.48 -10.13 -14.93
CA VAL A 284 -7.93 -8.76 -14.66
C VAL A 284 -9.17 -8.78 -13.77
N PHE A 285 -9.16 -7.96 -12.72
CA PHE A 285 -10.23 -7.85 -11.74
C PHE A 285 -10.69 -6.39 -11.58
N PRO A 286 -11.96 -6.16 -11.25
CA PRO A 286 -12.49 -4.81 -11.13
C PRO A 286 -12.03 -4.08 -9.86
N CYS A 287 -11.64 -4.77 -8.78
CA CYS A 287 -11.08 -4.20 -7.54
C CYS A 287 -10.52 -5.31 -6.64
N GLU A 288 -9.63 -4.97 -5.69
CA GLU A 288 -9.34 -5.83 -4.53
C GLU A 288 -10.60 -5.89 -3.65
N PRO A 289 -11.14 -7.04 -3.23
CA PRO A 289 -10.75 -8.45 -3.36
C PRO A 289 -11.74 -9.22 -4.26
N LEU A 290 -12.33 -8.55 -5.25
CA LEU A 290 -13.31 -9.15 -6.16
C LEU A 290 -12.55 -10.06 -7.14
N TRP A 291 -12.07 -11.19 -6.64
CA TRP A 291 -11.27 -12.19 -7.37
C TRP A 291 -12.09 -13.03 -8.37
N GLN A 292 -13.24 -12.52 -8.80
CA GLN A 292 -13.91 -13.04 -9.97
C GLN A 292 -13.42 -12.23 -11.16
N SER A 293 -12.65 -12.89 -12.04
CA SER A 293 -12.18 -12.27 -13.28
C SER A 293 -13.40 -11.81 -14.07
N VAL A 294 -13.36 -10.57 -14.56
CA VAL A 294 -14.34 -10.04 -15.52
C VAL A 294 -13.98 -10.43 -16.95
#